data_AF-A0A821XUU2-F1
#
_entry.id   AF-A0A821XUU2-F1
#
_cell.length_a   1.000
_cell.length_b   1.000
_cell.length_c   1.000
_cell.angle_alpha   90.00
_cell.angle_beta   90.00
_cell.angle_gamma   90.00
#
_symmetry.space_group_name_H-M   'P 1'
#
loop_
_entity.id
_entity.type
_entity.pdbx_description
1 polymer ?
#
loop_
_entity_poly.entity_id
_entity_poly.type
_entity_poly.pdbx_seq_one_letter_code
_entity_poly.pdbx_strand_id
1 'polypeptide(L)'
;MRTNNNAEAFHSHFNSRVQITHPNMWSFIKFLQGEENRFHHLRIQFYAGLGARPQQAKTIAIQRCIDNLGQRYYDGVISTMEYLEGLSYTVAKRKK
;
A
#
# COMPACT_ATOMS: atom_id res chain seq x y z
N MET A 1 -13.45 -5.41 -11.52
CA MET A 1 -13.15 -4.35 -10.54
C MET A 1 -11.64 -4.15 -10.52
N ARG A 2 -11.13 -2.93 -10.77
CA ARG A 2 -9.69 -2.64 -10.76
C ARG A 2 -9.24 -2.35 -9.32
N THR A 3 -8.28 -3.12 -8.79
CA THR A 3 -7.77 -2.91 -7.43
C THR A 3 -6.61 -1.91 -7.45
N ASN A 4 -6.50 -1.07 -6.42
CA ASN A 4 -5.35 -0.15 -6.22
C ASN A 4 -4.29 -0.76 -5.27
N ASN A 5 -4.51 -2.00 -4.85
CA ASN A 5 -3.60 -2.70 -3.96
C ASN A 5 -2.60 -3.52 -4.79
N ASN A 6 -1.31 -3.23 -4.64
CA ASN A 6 -0.25 -3.92 -5.38
C ASN A 6 -0.24 -5.43 -5.12
N ALA A 7 -0.56 -5.88 -3.91
CA ALA A 7 -0.61 -7.31 -3.58
C ALA A 7 -1.77 -8.01 -4.30
N GLU A 8 -2.95 -7.40 -4.30
CA GLU A 8 -4.11 -7.92 -5.05
C GLU A 8 -3.88 -7.88 -6.55
N ALA A 9 -3.23 -6.84 -7.07
CA ALA A 9 -2.86 -6.74 -8.47
C ALA A 9 -1.89 -7.86 -8.87
N PHE A 10 -0.90 -8.17 -8.02
CA PHE A 10 -0.01 -9.30 -8.22
C PHE A 10 -0.77 -10.63 -8.17
N HIS A 11 -1.61 -10.87 -7.16
CA HIS A 11 -2.40 -12.11 -7.07
C HIS A 11 -3.33 -12.27 -8.27
N SER A 12 -4.02 -11.20 -8.68
CA SER A 12 -4.87 -11.23 -9.88
C SER A 12 -4.05 -11.56 -11.13
N HIS A 13 -2.88 -10.95 -11.30
CA HIS A 13 -2.00 -11.21 -12.42
C HIS A 13 -1.47 -12.65 -12.43
N PHE A 14 -1.01 -13.14 -11.28
CA PHE A 14 -0.54 -14.51 -11.10
C PHE A 14 -1.66 -15.52 -11.38
N ASN A 15 -2.82 -15.33 -10.77
CA ASN A 15 -3.94 -16.24 -10.91
C ASN A 15 -4.44 -16.30 -12.36
N SER A 16 -4.46 -15.18 -13.08
CA SER A 16 -4.86 -15.14 -14.48
C SER A 16 -3.96 -15.96 -15.42
N ARG A 17 -2.71 -16.22 -15.04
CA ARG A 17 -1.71 -16.89 -15.90
C ARG A 17 -1.30 -18.28 -15.42
N VAL A 18 -1.35 -18.52 -14.11
CA VAL A 18 -0.78 -19.71 -13.47
C VAL A 18 -1.84 -20.52 -12.74
N GLN A 19 -2.94 -19.91 -12.28
CA GLN A 19 -4.01 -20.63 -11.58
C GLN A 19 -5.05 -21.20 -12.55
N ILE A 20 -4.57 -22.06 -13.46
CA ILE A 20 -5.41 -22.92 -14.32
C ILE A 20 -5.26 -24.37 -13.87
N THR A 21 -6.23 -25.24 -14.18
CA THR A 21 -6.26 -26.64 -13.71
C THR A 21 -4.96 -27.40 -13.99
N HIS A 22 -4.28 -27.10 -15.10
CA HIS A 22 -2.95 -27.63 -15.43
C HIS A 22 -2.08 -26.51 -16.03
N PRO A 23 -1.33 -25.76 -15.20
CA PRO A 23 -0.46 -24.71 -15.70
C PRO A 23 0.73 -25.32 -16.43
N ASN A 24 0.94 -24.88 -17.67
CA ASN A 24 2.17 -25.19 -18.37
C ASN A 24 3.35 -24.64 -17.58
N MET A 25 4.31 -25.49 -17.24
CA MET A 25 5.52 -25.12 -16.50
C MET A 25 6.32 -24.02 -17.21
N TRP A 26 6.30 -24.02 -18.55
CA TRP A 26 6.89 -22.96 -19.35
C TRP A 26 6.21 -21.60 -19.13
N SER A 27 4.87 -21.59 -19.02
CA SER A 27 4.11 -20.37 -18.74
C SER A 27 4.43 -19.82 -17.34
N PHE A 28 4.64 -20.70 -16.36
CA PHE A 28 5.10 -20.31 -15.03
C PHE A 28 6.52 -19.72 -15.05
N ILE A 29 7.46 -20.36 -15.74
CA ILE A 29 8.83 -19.83 -15.90
C ILE A 29 8.80 -18.46 -16.60
N LYS A 30 8.00 -18.31 -17.66
CA LYS A 30 7.82 -17.04 -18.36
C LYS A 30 7.23 -15.96 -17.46
N PHE A 31 6.31 -16.31 -16.57
CA PHE A 31 5.78 -15.38 -15.57
C PHE A 31 6.90 -14.88 -14.65
N LEU A 32 7.72 -15.79 -14.09
CA LEU A 32 8.83 -15.43 -13.21
C LEU A 32 9.86 -14.53 -13.91
N GLN A 33 10.24 -14.86 -15.15
CA GLN A 33 11.13 -14.02 -15.96
C GLN A 33 10.56 -12.62 -16.21
N GLY A 34 9.24 -12.52 -16.40
CA GLY A 34 8.55 -11.24 -16.54
C GLY A 34 8.61 -10.39 -15.27
N GLU A 35 8.37 -11.00 -14.11
CA GLU A 35 8.47 -10.31 -12.81
C GLU A 35 9.91 -9.88 -12.50
N GLU A 36 10.90 -10.74 -12.72
CA GLU A 36 12.34 -10.41 -12.58
C GLU A 36 12.68 -9.15 -13.39
N ASN A 37 12.30 -9.15 -14.68
CA ASN A 37 12.50 -8.00 -15.55
C ASN A 37 11.79 -6.75 -15.03
N ARG A 38 10.55 -6.86 -14.55
CA ARG A 38 9.80 -5.73 -13.98
C ARG A 38 10.55 -5.09 -12.80
N PHE A 39 11.02 -5.91 -11.86
CA PHE A 39 11.80 -5.42 -10.72
C PHE A 39 13.15 -4.84 -11.13
N HIS A 40 13.80 -5.43 -12.13
CA HIS A 40 15.05 -4.90 -12.68
C HIS A 40 14.87 -3.47 -13.22
N HIS A 41 13.82 -3.23 -14.00
CA HIS A 41 13.49 -1.90 -14.53
C HIS A 41 13.15 -0.91 -13.41
N LEU A 42 12.34 -1.31 -12.42
CA LEU A 42 12.02 -0.48 -11.27
C LEU A 42 13.30 -0.08 -10.52
N ARG A 43 14.22 -1.01 -10.31
CA ARG A 43 15.50 -0.76 -9.64
C ARG A 43 16.35 0.26 -10.41
N ILE A 44 16.46 0.13 -11.73
CA ILE A 44 17.14 1.11 -12.57
C ILE A 44 16.49 2.49 -12.44
N GLN A 45 15.16 2.57 -12.49
CA GLN A 45 14.43 3.82 -12.35
C GLN A 45 14.71 4.49 -10.99
N PHE A 46 14.70 3.72 -9.90
CA PHE A 46 15.05 4.23 -8.57
C PHE A 46 16.49 4.76 -8.52
N TYR A 47 17.46 4.04 -9.08
CA TYR A 47 18.84 4.53 -9.14
C TYR A 47 19.01 5.76 -10.03
N ALA A 48 18.19 5.90 -11.07
CA ALA A 48 18.13 7.10 -11.91
C ALA A 48 17.43 8.29 -11.23
N GLY A 49 17.05 8.17 -9.96
CA GLY A 49 16.43 9.26 -9.19
C GLY A 49 14.92 9.35 -9.32
N LEU A 50 14.25 8.33 -9.86
CA LEU A 50 12.79 8.27 -9.84
C LEU A 50 12.32 8.19 -8.38
N GLY A 51 11.79 9.30 -7.88
CA GLY A 51 11.26 9.38 -6.52
C GLY A 51 10.08 8.43 -6.32
N ALA A 52 9.87 8.00 -5.08
CA ALA A 52 8.66 7.28 -4.72
C ALA A 52 7.42 8.10 -5.16
N ARG A 53 6.39 7.41 -5.64
CA ARG A 53 5.13 8.08 -5.99
C ARG A 53 4.64 8.89 -4.80
N PRO A 54 4.18 10.14 -4.99
CA PRO A 54 3.69 10.95 -3.89
C PRO A 54 2.54 10.23 -3.20
N GLN A 55 2.57 10.21 -1.87
CA GLN A 55 1.45 9.69 -1.09
C GLN A 55 0.19 10.49 -1.43
N GLN A 56 -0.96 9.81 -1.43
CA GLN A 56 -2.23 10.47 -1.70
C GLN A 56 -2.50 11.53 -0.62
N ALA A 57 -3.00 12.70 -1.02
CA ALA A 57 -3.28 13.80 -0.10
C ALA A 57 -4.16 13.38 1.10
N LYS A 58 -5.11 12.47 0.88
CA LYS A 58 -5.95 11.89 1.94
C LYS A 58 -5.13 11.13 2.99
N THR A 59 -4.17 10.31 2.56
CA THR A 59 -3.27 9.58 3.46
C THR A 59 -2.40 10.54 4.26
N ILE A 60 -1.85 11.56 3.60
CA ILE A 60 -1.04 12.59 4.26
C ILE A 60 -1.87 13.35 5.31
N ALA A 61 -3.10 13.73 4.97
CA ALA A 61 -3.98 14.46 5.89
C ALA A 61 -4.34 13.62 7.12
N ILE A 62 -4.59 12.32 6.96
CA ILE A 62 -4.84 11.39 8.07
C ILE A 62 -3.60 11.26 8.94
N GLN A 63 -2.42 11.05 8.33
CA GLN A 63 -1.17 10.95 9.08
C GLN A 63 -0.94 12.20 9.93
N ARG A 64 -1.07 13.39 9.34
CA ARG A 64 -0.98 14.66 10.07
C ARG A 64 -1.99 14.77 11.22
N CYS A 65 -3.21 14.27 11.02
CA CYS A 65 -4.23 14.28 12.07
C CYS A 65 -3.84 13.38 13.25
N ILE A 66 -3.34 12.17 12.96
CA ILE A 66 -2.83 11.23 13.97
C ILE A 66 -1.62 11.81 14.69
N ASP A 67 -0.66 12.37 13.95
CA ASP A 67 0.54 12.98 14.52
C ASP A 67 0.17 14.13 15.47
N ASN A 68 -0.74 15.01 15.06
CA ASN A 68 -1.23 16.11 15.91
C ASN A 68 -1.96 15.61 17.17
N LEU A 69 -2.78 14.57 17.05
CA LEU A 69 -3.44 13.96 18.21
C LEU A 69 -2.42 13.35 19.17
N GLY A 70 -1.40 12.68 18.63
CA GLY A 70 -0.29 12.13 19.41
C GLY A 70 0.47 13.22 20.16
N GLN A 71 0.83 14.31 19.47
CA GLN A 71 1.52 15.46 20.10
C GLN A 71 0.69 16.04 21.25
N ARG A 72 -0.60 16.30 21.03
CA ARG A 72 -1.48 16.83 22.09
C ARG A 72 -1.59 15.91 23.31
N TYR A 73 -1.52 14.60 23.09
CA TYR A 73 -1.51 13.62 24.18
C TYR A 73 -0.18 13.66 24.96
N TYR A 74 0.96 13.70 24.25
CA TYR A 74 2.27 13.83 24.89
C TYR A 74 2.45 15.15 25.65
N ASP A 75 1.85 16.23 25.15
CA ASP A 75 1.83 17.55 25.80
C ASP A 75 0.88 17.60 27.02
N GLY A 76 0.12 16.52 27.28
CA GLY A 76 -0.84 16.45 28.39
C GLY A 76 -2.09 17.32 28.22
N VAL A 77 -2.34 17.82 27.00
CA VAL A 77 -3.50 18.68 26.67
C VAL A 77 -4.80 17.88 26.60
N ILE A 78 -4.71 16.59 26.27
CA ILE A 78 -5.86 15.69 26.14
C ILE A 78 -5.68 14.44 27.00
N SER A 79 -6.80 13.92 27.50
CA SER A 79 -6.83 12.65 28.25
C SER A 79 -6.67 11.45 27.33
N THR A 80 -6.22 10.32 27.88
CA THR A 80 -6.11 9.04 27.17
C THR A 80 -7.44 8.64 26.50
N MET A 81 -8.58 8.90 27.15
CA MET A 81 -9.90 8.59 26.58
C MET A 81 -10.19 9.43 25.33
N GLU A 82 -9.89 10.73 25.37
CA GLU A 82 -10.10 11.65 24.24
C GLU A 82 -9.17 11.32 23.07
N TYR A 83 -7.94 10.88 23.37
CA TYR A 83 -7.00 10.39 22.36
C TYR A 83 -7.53 9.14 21.64
N LEU A 84 -8.00 8.15 22.40
CA LEU A 84 -8.57 6.92 21.85
C LEU A 84 -9.84 7.19 21.02
N GLU A 85 -10.69 8.09 21.49
CA GLU A 85 -11.89 8.50 20.77
C GLU A 85 -11.54 9.20 19.44
N GLY A 86 -10.57 10.12 19.46
CA GLY A 86 -10.03 10.78 18.27
C GLY A 86 -9.49 9.79 17.24
N LEU A 87 -8.71 8.80 17.68
CA LEU A 87 -8.22 7.72 16.81
C LEU A 87 -9.37 6.90 16.22
N SER A 88 -10.37 6.55 17.03
CA SER A 88 -11.58 5.84 16.59
C SER A 88 -12.26 6.56 15.41
N TYR A 89 -12.45 7.88 15.51
CA TYR A 89 -13.06 8.66 14.43
C TYR A 89 -12.22 8.70 13.15
N THR A 90 -10.88 8.76 13.26
CA THR A 90 -9.99 8.69 12.08
C THR A 90 -10.09 7.35 11.35
N VAL A 91 -10.24 6.25 12.10
CA VAL A 91 -10.41 4.91 11.55
C VAL A 91 -11.80 4.73 10.93
N ALA A 92 -12.85 5.20 11.60
CA ALA A 92 -14.24 5.09 11.11
C ALA A 92 -14.44 5.82 9.77
N LYS A 93 -13.76 6.96 9.56
CA LYS A 93 -13.81 7.74 8.32
C LYS A 93 -13.24 7.01 7.10
N ARG A 94 -12.51 5.92 7.30
CA ARG A 94 -11.89 5.09 6.25
C ARG A 94 -12.84 4.11 5.57
N LYS A 95 -14.02 3.82 6.17
CA LYS A 95 -14.97 2.79 5.70
C LYS A 95 -16.01 3.26 4.66
N LYS A 96 -15.85 4.45 4.06
CA LYS A 96 -16.74 4.96 3.00
C LYS A 96 -16.05 5.00 1.64
#